data_AF-A0A699TBR6-F1
#
_entry.id   AF-A0A699TBR6-F1
#
_cell.length_a   1.000
_cell.length_b   1.000
_cell.length_c   1.000
_cell.angle_alpha   90.00
_cell.angle_beta   90.00
_cell.angle_gamma   90.00
#
_symmetry.space_group_name_H-M   'P 1'
#
loop_
_entity.id
_entity.type
_entity.pdbx_description
1 polymer ?
#
loop_
_entity_poly.entity_id
_entity_poly.type
_entity_poly.pdbx_seq_one_letter_code
_entity_poly.pdbx_strand_id
1 'polypeptide(L)' 'PPEVELKDLPPHLEYVFLEGDNKLPVFIAKELGDEEKAALIKVLKSHKRAIAWKLSDI' A
#
# COMPACT_ATOMS: atom_id res chain seq x y z
N PRO A 1 -12.52 1.39 16.96
CA PRO A 1 -11.39 0.75 16.25
C PRO A 1 -10.18 1.68 16.31
N PRO A 2 -8.95 1.18 16.51
CA PRO A 2 -7.79 2.05 16.39
C PRO A 2 -7.73 2.49 14.93
N GLU A 3 -8.04 3.76 14.66
CA GLU A 3 -7.64 4.38 13.41
C GLU A 3 -6.14 4.22 13.33
N VAL A 4 -5.67 3.47 12.33
CA VAL A 4 -4.25 3.45 11.99
C VAL A 4 -3.87 4.91 11.74
N GLU A 5 -3.08 5.52 12.62
CA GLU A 5 -2.54 6.87 12.42
C GLU A 5 -1.60 6.81 11.22
N LEU A 6 -2.14 7.06 10.03
CA LEU A 6 -1.36 7.14 8.80
C LEU A 6 -0.47 8.39 8.90
N LYS A 7 0.84 8.20 8.77
CA LYS A 7 1.81 9.30 8.74
C LYS A 7 1.51 10.22 7.54
N ASP A 8 1.81 11.51 7.68
CA ASP A 8 1.73 12.45 6.56
C ASP A 8 2.66 12.01 5.42
N LEU A 9 2.07 11.86 4.23
CA LEU A 9 2.81 11.43 3.05
C LEU A 9 3.33 12.60 2.22
N PRO A 10 4.49 12.43 1.56
CA PRO A 10 4.89 13.30 0.48
C PRO A 10 3.77 13.42 -0.58
N PRO A 11 3.60 14.59 -1.22
CA PRO A 11 2.45 14.85 -2.09
C PRO A 11 2.37 13.92 -3.31
N HIS A 12 3.50 13.37 -3.76
CA HIS A 12 3.60 12.42 -4.87
C HIS A 12 3.24 10.97 -4.50
N LEU A 13 2.99 10.68 -3.21
CA LEU A 13 2.63 9.34 -2.74
C LEU A 13 1.17 9.25 -2.31
N GLU A 14 0.62 8.06 -2.45
CA GLU A 14 -0.73 7.68 -2.06
C GLU A 14 -0.72 6.33 -1.34
N TYR A 15 -1.61 6.20 -0.36
CA TYR A 15 -1.88 4.95 0.33
C TYR A 15 -2.79 4.06 -0.49
N VAL A 16 -2.40 2.80 -0.64
CA VAL A 16 -3.27 1.74 -1.14
C VAL A 16 -3.24 0.56 -0.19
N PHE A 17 -4.39 -0.02 0.10
CA PHE A 17 -4.51 -1.17 0.98
C PHE A 17 -4.60 -2.46 0.15
N LEU A 18 -3.72 -3.42 0.44
CA LEU A 18 -3.71 -4.71 -0.26
C LEU A 18 -4.79 -5.69 0.26
N GLU A 19 -5.41 -5.40 1.40
CA GLU A 19 -6.47 -6.21 2.02
C GLU A 19 -7.62 -5.35 2.55
N GLY A 20 -8.78 -5.97 2.77
CA GLY A 20 -9.90 -5.34 3.48
C GLY A 20 -9.55 -5.01 4.93
N ASP A 21 -10.29 -4.07 5.52
CA ASP A 21 -10.09 -3.53 6.88
C ASP A 21 -8.84 -2.65 7.07
N ASN A 22 -8.38 -1.93 6.03
CA ASN A 22 -7.20 -1.06 6.09
C ASN A 22 -5.91 -1.78 6.54
N LYS A 23 -5.81 -3.09 6.23
CA LYS A 23 -4.62 -3.89 6.52
C LYS A 23 -3.64 -3.81 5.36
N LEU A 24 -2.34 -3.86 5.70
CA LEU A 24 -1.23 -3.83 4.75
C LEU A 24 -1.27 -2.60 3.82
N PRO A 25 -1.08 -1.38 4.37
CA PRO A 25 -0.87 -0.21 3.55
C PRO A 25 0.42 -0.34 2.73
N VAL A 26 0.35 0.03 1.46
CA VAL A 26 1.50 0.25 0.60
C VAL A 26 1.49 1.67 0.07
N PHE A 27 2.68 2.24 -0.10
CA PHE A 27 2.88 3.54 -0.72
C PHE A 27 3.08 3.36 -2.21
N ILE A 28 2.29 4.05 -3.02
CA ILE A 28 2.45 4.08 -4.47
C ILE A 28 2.57 5.52 -4.95
N ALA A 29 3.18 5.70 -6.13
CA ALA A 29 3.22 6.99 -6.80
C ALA A 29 1.80 7.39 -7.28
N LYS A 30 1.40 8.62 -7.00
CA LYS A 30 0.10 9.17 -7.44
C LYS A 30 0.02 9.30 -8.95
N GLU A 31 1.16 9.48 -9.59
CA GLU A 31 1.31 9.68 -11.03
C GLU A 31 1.03 8.42 -11.85
N LEU A 32 0.94 7.24 -11.21
CA LEU A 32 0.60 5.99 -11.90
C LEU A 32 -0.82 6.07 -12.47
N GLY A 33 -0.99 5.60 -13.71
CA GLY A 33 -2.30 5.41 -14.29
C GLY A 33 -3.08 4.29 -13.60
N ASP A 34 -4.41 4.30 -13.71
CA ASP A 34 -5.27 3.33 -13.03
C ASP A 34 -4.96 1.87 -13.39
N GLU A 35 -4.61 1.60 -14.65
CA GLU A 35 -4.19 0.27 -15.10
C GLU A 35 -2.86 -0.17 -14.49
N GLU A 36 -1.89 0.74 -14.39
CA GLU A 36 -0.59 0.48 -13.78
C GLU A 36 -0.75 0.21 -12.28
N LYS A 37 -1.58 1.01 -11.60
CA LYS A 37 -1.96 0.80 -10.20
C LYS A 37 -2.60 -0.57 -10.02
N ALA A 38 -3.57 -0.94 -10.85
CA ALA A 38 -4.25 -2.24 -10.77
C ALA A 38 -3.28 -3.41 -11.00
N ALA A 39 -2.39 -3.31 -11.99
CA ALA A 39 -1.38 -4.31 -12.28
C ALA A 39 -0.39 -4.47 -11.10
N LEU A 40 0.10 -3.37 -10.55
CA LEU A 40 0.99 -3.35 -9.39
C LEU A 40 0.32 -4.00 -8.17
N ILE A 41 -0.90 -3.60 -7.84
CA ILE A 41 -1.67 -4.17 -6.71
C ILE A 41 -1.85 -5.68 -6.90
N LYS A 42 -2.13 -6.15 -8.11
CA LYS A 42 -2.27 -7.58 -8.40
C LYS A 42 -0.97 -8.34 -8.15
N VAL A 43 0.17 -7.81 -8.59
CA VAL A 43 1.49 -8.40 -8.35
C VAL A 43 1.81 -8.43 -6.85
N LEU A 44 1.60 -7.31 -6.14
CA LEU A 44 1.83 -7.21 -4.70
C LEU A 44 0.95 -8.19 -3.91
N LYS A 45 -0.33 -8.31 -4.28
CA LYS A 45 -1.25 -9.29 -3.67
C LYS A 45 -0.79 -10.74 -3.89
N SER A 46 -0.20 -11.04 -5.04
CA SER A 46 0.34 -12.38 -5.34
C SER A 46 1.64 -12.69 -4.59
N HIS A 47 2.41 -11.67 -4.20
CA HIS A 47 3.75 -11.83 -3.63
C HIS A 47 3.86 -11.37 -2.16
N LYS A 48 2.74 -11.30 -1.43
CA LYS A 48 2.69 -10.88 -0.01
C LYS A 48 3.73 -11.57 0.88
N ARG A 49 3.96 -12.87 0.67
CA ARG A 49 4.93 -13.67 1.44
C ARG A 49 6.39 -13.29 1.17
N ALA A 50 6.71 -12.88 -0.06
CA ALA A 50 8.05 -12.43 -0.42
C ALA A 50 8.31 -11.01 0.10
N ILE A 51 7.25 -10.22 0.21
CA ILE A 51 7.35 -8.83 0.67
C ILE A 51 7.56 -8.76 2.19
N ALA A 52 7.04 -9.72 2.98
CA ALA A 52 7.33 -9.88 4.42
C ALA A 52 7.60 -8.56 5.19
N TRP A 53 6.78 -7.54 4.97
CA TRP A 53 6.89 -6.25 5.64
C TRP A 53 6.46 -6.43 7.09
N LYS A 54 7.31 -6.01 8.04
CA LYS A 54 6.85 -5.79 9.41
C LYS A 54 6.37 -4.35 9.52
N LEU A 55 5.32 -4.13 10.31
CA LEU A 55 4.84 -2.77 10.62
C LEU A 55 5.94 -1.91 11.28
N SER A 56 6.97 -2.54 11.86
CA SER A 56 8.16 -1.89 12.41
C SER A 56 9.07 -1.25 11.37
N ASP A 57 8.89 -1.57 10.09
CA ASP A 57 9.72 -1.05 9.00
C ASP A 57 9.18 0.31 8.48
N ILE A 58 8.10 0.85 9.09
CA ILE A 58 7.40 2.09 8.71
C ILE A 58 7.63 3.22 9.71
#